data_AF-A0A383F387-F1
#
_entry.id   AF-A0A383F387-F1
#
_cell.length_a   1.000
_cell.length_b   1.000
_cell.length_c   1.000
_cell.angle_alpha   90.00
_cell.angle_beta   90.00
_cell.angle_gamma   90.00
#
_symmetry.space_group_name_H-M   'P 1'
#
loop_
_entity.id
_entity.type
_entity.pdbx_description
1 polymer ?
#
loop_
_entity_poly.entity_id
_entity_poly.type
_entity_poly.pdbx_seq_one_letter_code
_entity_poly.pdbx_strand_id
1 'polypeptide(L)'
;MVPSILEIDKRIDILVIDDNSPDGTGSLADTLATNNTRVSVIHRKAKQGLGTAYLEGFNWGLRKHYSHFIEMDADFSHRPEDLVGFLDRSS
;
A
#
# COMPACT_ATOMS: atom_id res chain seq x y z
N MET A 1 8.67 -5.47 4.67
CA MET A 1 8.02 -4.16 4.56
C MET A 1 6.56 -4.22 5.00
N VAL A 2 5.65 -4.86 4.26
CA VAL A 2 4.20 -4.90 4.60
C VAL A 2 3.90 -5.39 6.04
N PRO A 3 4.41 -6.55 6.52
CA PRO A 3 4.13 -6.99 7.89
C PRO A 3 4.58 -5.97 8.95
N SER A 4 5.77 -5.40 8.77
CA SER A 4 6.36 -4.41 9.68
C SER A 4 5.51 -3.13 9.76
N ILE A 5 4.94 -2.66 8.64
CA ILE A 5 4.05 -1.49 8.65
C ILE A 5 2.76 -1.78 9.43
N LEU A 6 2.20 -2.98 9.28
CA LEU A 6 0.96 -3.38 9.95
C LEU A 6 1.11 -3.57 11.46
N GLU A 7 2.33 -3.72 11.95
CA GLU A 7 2.68 -3.79 13.38
C GLU A 7 2.77 -2.40 14.02
N ILE A 8 2.98 -1.34 13.24
CA ILE A 8 3.12 0.03 13.77
C ILE A 8 1.82 0.52 14.41
N ASP A 9 0.70 0.40 13.68
CA ASP A 9 -0.60 0.84 14.16
C ASP A 9 -1.71 -0.01 13.54
N LYS A 10 -2.73 -0.33 14.35
CA LYS A 10 -3.89 -1.13 13.92
C LYS A 10 -4.82 -0.37 12.97
N ARG A 11 -4.74 0.96 12.92
CA ARG A 11 -5.50 1.86 12.04
C ARG A 11 -4.97 1.90 10.61
N ILE A 12 -3.77 1.36 10.36
CA ILE A 12 -3.18 1.32 9.03
C ILE A 12 -3.76 0.14 8.25
N ASP A 13 -4.28 0.47 7.07
CA ASP A 13 -4.57 -0.45 5.99
C ASP A 13 -3.61 -0.18 4.82
N ILE A 14 -3.24 -1.22 4.08
CA ILE A 14 -2.26 -1.17 2.99
C ILE A 14 -2.96 -1.54 1.68
N LEU A 15 -2.77 -0.70 0.67
CA LEU A 15 -3.10 -1.01 -0.71
C LEU A 15 -1.81 -1.24 -1.51
N VAL A 16 -1.68 -2.41 -2.12
CA VAL A 16 -0.65 -2.70 -3.12
C VAL A 16 -1.25 -2.50 -4.51
N ILE A 17 -0.58 -1.71 -5.36
CA ILE A 17 -0.93 -1.60 -6.77
C ILE A 17 0.15 -2.30 -7.58
N ASP A 18 -0.19 -3.44 -8.17
CA ASP A 18 0.71 -4.24 -8.99
C ASP A 18 0.55 -3.87 -10.47
N ASP A 19 1.61 -3.31 -11.05
CA ASP A 19 1.67 -2.79 -12.41
C ASP A 19 2.03 -3.89 -13.44
N ASN A 20 1.42 -5.08 -13.27
CA ASN A 20 1.70 -6.31 -14.01
C ASN A 20 3.14 -6.81 -13.84
N SER A 21 3.59 -6.97 -12.59
CA SER A 21 4.95 -7.41 -12.30
C SER A 21 5.20 -8.85 -12.78
N PRO A 22 6.23 -9.10 -13.60
CA PRO A 22 6.48 -10.42 -14.18
C PRO A 22 7.21 -11.37 -13.22
N ASP A 23 7.64 -10.89 -12.06
CA ASP A 23 8.54 -11.56 -11.12
C ASP A 23 7.82 -12.28 -9.96
N GLY A 24 6.49 -12.30 -9.99
CA GLY A 24 5.67 -12.91 -8.93
C GLY A 24 5.33 -11.98 -7.77
N THR A 25 5.71 -10.69 -7.83
CA THR A 25 5.33 -9.68 -6.82
C THR A 25 3.81 -9.61 -6.63
N GLY A 26 3.03 -9.68 -7.72
CA GLY A 26 1.58 -9.72 -7.65
C GLY A 26 1.05 -10.91 -6.83
N SER A 27 1.54 -12.12 -7.10
CA SER A 27 1.14 -13.32 -6.36
C SER A 27 1.50 -13.28 -4.87
N LEU A 28 2.64 -12.65 -4.54
CA LEU A 28 3.02 -12.43 -3.14
C LEU A 28 2.06 -11.45 -2.46
N ALA A 29 1.66 -10.37 -3.15
CA ALA A 29 0.68 -9.42 -2.65
C ALA A 29 -0.69 -10.09 -2.40
N ASP A 30 -1.14 -10.96 -3.32
CA ASP A 30 -2.37 -11.75 -3.14
C ASP A 30 -2.33 -12.64 -1.91
N THR A 31 -1.18 -13.28 -1.68
CA THR A 31 -0.97 -14.12 -0.48
C THR A 31 -1.09 -13.28 0.80
N LEU A 32 -0.54 -12.06 0.80
CA LEU A 32 -0.64 -11.14 1.93
C LEU A 32 -2.09 -10.68 2.17
N ALA A 33 -2.82 -10.32 1.12
CA ALA A 33 -4.23 -9.92 1.20
C ALA A 33 -5.15 -11.07 1.66
N THR A 34 -4.85 -12.30 1.25
CA THR A 34 -5.59 -13.49 1.71
C THR A 34 -5.42 -13.72 3.21
N ASN A 35 -4.22 -13.47 3.73
CA ASN A 35 -3.88 -13.72 5.14
C ASN A 35 -4.20 -12.54 6.06
N ASN A 36 -4.52 -11.35 5.54
CA ASN A 36 -4.78 -10.17 6.33
C ASN A 36 -5.77 -9.22 5.65
N THR A 37 -6.93 -9.02 6.25
CA THR A 37 -8.01 -8.17 5.71
C THR A 37 -7.65 -6.70 5.59
N ARG A 38 -6.56 -6.26 6.23
CA ARG A 38 -6.01 -4.89 6.14
C ARG A 38 -5.11 -4.69 4.92
N VAL A 39 -4.87 -5.74 4.13
CA VAL A 39 -4.10 -5.66 2.89
C VAL A 39 -5.05 -5.87 1.72
N SER A 40 -5.02 -4.95 0.76
CA SER A 40 -5.76 -5.02 -0.50
C SER A 40 -4.79 -4.95 -1.68
N VAL A 41 -5.15 -5.58 -2.79
CA VAL A 41 -4.34 -5.58 -4.01
C VAL A 41 -5.19 -5.14 -5.20
N ILE A 42 -4.62 -4.28 -6.04
CA ILE A 42 -5.15 -3.97 -7.37
C ILE A 42 -4.11 -4.40 -8.39
N HIS A 43 -4.47 -5.35 -9.26
CA HIS A 43 -3.65 -5.72 -10.41
C HIS A 43 -4.06 -4.93 -11.64
N ARG A 44 -3.07 -4.36 -12.31
CA ARG A 44 -3.24 -3.70 -13.59
C ARG A 44 -2.85 -4.64 -14.72
N LYS A 45 -3.47 -4.44 -15.87
CA LYS A 45 -3.27 -5.29 -17.05
C LYS A 45 -1.93 -5.04 -17.76
N ALA A 46 -1.29 -3.91 -17.49
CA ALA A 46 -0.01 -3.52 -18.08
C ALA A 46 0.66 -2.48 -17.18
N LYS A 47 1.95 -2.26 -17.41
CA LYS A 47 2.72 -1.19 -16.77
C LYS A 47 2.20 0.16 -17.25
N GLN A 48 1.49 0.88 -16.39
CA GLN A 48 0.86 2.18 -16.70
C GLN A 48 1.59 3.35 -16.05
N GLY A 49 2.63 3.06 -15.26
CA GLY A 49 3.52 4.06 -14.68
C GLY A 49 3.05 4.58 -13.33
N LEU A 50 3.98 5.19 -12.60
CA LEU A 50 3.82 5.54 -11.19
C LEU A 50 2.78 6.63 -10.94
N GLY A 51 2.63 7.60 -11.84
CA GLY A 51 1.61 8.66 -11.67
C GLY A 51 0.18 8.11 -11.72
N THR A 52 -0.08 7.17 -12.63
CA THR A 52 -1.39 6.51 -12.70
C THR A 52 -1.57 5.56 -11.52
N ALA A 53 -0.48 4.87 -11.09
CA ALA A 53 -0.18 4.43 -9.71
C ALA A 53 -1.04 5.09 -8.65
N TYR A 54 -0.58 6.28 -8.31
CA TYR A 54 -1.08 7.08 -7.21
C TYR A 54 -2.52 7.51 -7.41
N LEU A 55 -2.90 7.92 -8.63
CA LEU A 55 -4.28 8.34 -8.89
C LEU A 55 -5.29 7.22 -8.60
N GLU A 56 -4.98 5.98 -8.96
CA GLU A 56 -5.87 4.85 -8.65
C GLU A 56 -5.90 4.55 -7.16
N GLY A 57 -4.75 4.60 -6.49
CA GLY A 57 -4.64 4.40 -5.04
C GLY A 57 -5.42 5.45 -4.25
N PHE A 58 -5.28 6.73 -4.57
CA PHE A 58 -6.05 7.81 -3.96
C PHE A 58 -7.54 7.65 -4.22
N ASN A 59 -7.94 7.37 -5.46
CA ASN A 59 -9.35 7.13 -5.77
C ASN A 59 -9.92 5.93 -5.00
N TRP A 60 -9.16 4.85 -4.85
CA TRP A 60 -9.56 3.69 -4.04
C TRP A 60 -9.75 4.07 -2.58
N GLY A 61 -8.79 4.76 -1.98
CA GLY A 61 -8.89 5.08 -0.56
C GLY A 61 -9.93 6.16 -0.27
N LEU A 62 -10.17 7.11 -1.18
CA LEU A 62 -11.27 8.08 -1.06
C LEU A 62 -12.63 7.37 -1.04
N ARG A 63 -12.85 6.35 -1.89
CA ARG A 63 -14.08 5.54 -1.87
C ARG A 63 -14.24 4.73 -0.58
N LYS A 64 -13.14 4.44 0.11
CA LYS A 64 -13.11 3.75 1.41
C LYS A 64 -13.14 4.72 2.60
N HIS A 65 -13.22 6.02 2.35
CA HIS A 65 -13.27 7.09 3.36
C HIS A 65 -12.00 7.22 4.21
N TYR A 66 -10.82 6.88 3.68
CA TYR A 66 -9.57 7.24 4.33
C TYR A 66 -9.35 8.75 4.25
N SER A 67 -8.89 9.34 5.36
CA SER A 67 -8.58 10.77 5.48
C SER A 67 -7.10 11.09 5.23
N HIS A 68 -6.24 10.08 5.28
CA HIS A 68 -4.80 10.21 5.13
C HIS A 68 -4.30 9.18 4.13
N PHE A 69 -3.31 9.59 3.33
CA PHE A 69 -2.67 8.73 2.34
C PHE A 69 -1.17 8.88 2.51
N ILE A 70 -0.49 7.75 2.66
CA ILE A 70 0.96 7.71 2.68
C ILE A 70 1.37 6.81 1.53
N GLU A 71 2.28 7.34 0.73
CA GLU A 71 2.89 6.63 -0.38
C GLU A 71 4.22 6.04 0.10
N MET A 72 4.54 4.83 -0.37
CA MET A 72 5.78 4.16 -0.06
C MET A 72 6.25 3.34 -1.26
N ASP A 73 7.46 3.62 -1.71
CA ASP A 73 8.12 2.79 -2.72
C ASP A 73 8.39 1.37 -2.19
N ALA A 74 8.21 0.38 -3.08
CA ALA A 74 8.42 -1.04 -2.79
C ALA A 74 9.90 -1.48 -2.85
N ASP A 75 10.83 -0.55 -3.05
CA ASP A 75 12.26 -0.80 -3.23
C ASP A 75 13.06 -0.78 -1.91
N PHE A 76 12.37 -0.74 -0.76
CA PHE A 76 12.94 -0.65 0.59
C PHE A 76 13.75 0.64 0.87
N SER A 77 13.61 1.68 0.04
CA SER A 77 14.21 2.99 0.32
C SER A 77 13.61 3.68 1.55
N HIS A 78 12.40 3.29 1.97
CA HIS A 78 11.71 3.80 3.14
C HIS A 78 11.80 2.85 4.34
N ARG A 79 12.00 3.42 5.53
CA ARG A 79 11.94 2.66 6.78
C ARG A 79 10.52 2.70 7.34
N PRO A 80 9.91 1.56 7.69
CA PRO A 80 8.57 1.55 8.30
C PRO A 80 8.47 2.46 9.52
N GLU A 81 9.53 2.52 10.34
CA GLU A 81 9.58 3.38 11.53
C GLU A 81 9.31 4.87 11.26
N ASP A 82 9.59 5.35 10.04
CA ASP A 82 9.35 6.76 9.67
C ASP A 82 7.84 7.09 9.62
N LEU A 83 6.97 6.08 9.47
CA LEU A 83 5.51 6.24 9.46
C LEU A 83 4.94 6.70 10.81
N VAL A 84 5.59 6.35 11.92
CA VAL A 84 5.15 6.70 13.28
C VAL A 84 5.01 8.22 13.41
N GLY A 85 5.97 8.97 12.88
CA GLY A 85 5.99 10.44 12.96
C GLY A 85 4.87 11.14 12.19
N PHE A 86 4.25 10.49 11.20
CA PHE A 86 3.12 11.06 10.45
C PHE A 86 1.78 10.85 11.17
N LEU A 87 1.62 9.75 11.90
CA LEU A 87 0.40 9.45 12.66
C LEU A 87 0.23 10.36 13.88
N ASP A 88 1.33 10.76 14.52
CA ASP A 88 1.30 11.62 15.71
C ASP A 88 0.98 13.10 15.40
N ARG A 89 1.07 13.52 14.14
CA ARG A 89 0.85 14.92 13.71
C ARG A 89 -0.56 15.19 13.18
N SER A 90 -1.41 14.17 13.13
CA SER A 90 -2.74 14.21 12.53
C SER A 90 -3.88 14.22 13.58
N SER A 91 -3.54 14.47 14.85
CA SER A 91 -4.47 14.66 15.98
C SER A 91 -4.63 16.12 16.39
#